data_AF-A0A167D0Q8-F1
#
_entry.id   AF-A0A167D0Q8-F1
#
_cell.length_a   1.000
_cell.length_b   1.000
_cell.length_c   1.000
_cell.angle_alpha   90.00
_cell.angle_beta   90.00
_cell.angle_gamma   90.00
#
_symmetry.space_group_name_H-M   'P 1'
#
loop_
_entity.id
_entity.type
_entity.pdbx_description
1 polymer ?
#
loop_
_entity_poly.entity_id
_entity_poly.type
_entity_poly.pdbx_seq_one_letter_code
_entity_poly.pdbx_strand_id
1 'polypeptide(L)'
;MLLLDIVGTGGDSHTHFPLGASFPAGSGTVAFAAATGVMPLDTLESIMVRFKGDMQPGITLRDLVHAFPYYAIQQGLLTVEKKVK
;
A
#
# COMPACT_ATOMS: atom_id res chain seq x y z
N MET A 1 7.87 11.10 -12.21
CA MET A 1 6.92 10.88 -13.32
C MET A 1 6.60 9.40 -13.34
N LEU A 2 5.32 9.01 -13.50
CA LEU A 2 4.88 7.62 -13.52
C LEU A 2 4.33 7.27 -14.91
N LEU A 3 4.48 6.01 -15.29
CA LEU A 3 3.84 5.44 -16.48
C LEU A 3 2.86 4.36 -16.03
N LEU A 4 1.75 4.23 -16.75
CA LEU A 4 0.73 3.22 -16.47
C LEU A 4 1.33 1.81 -16.52
N ASP A 5 0.84 0.93 -15.63
CA ASP A 5 1.17 -0.49 -15.54
C ASP A 5 2.65 -0.85 -15.34
N ILE A 6 3.45 0.09 -14.82
CA ILE A 6 4.88 -0.12 -14.52
C ILE A 6 5.09 -0.35 -13.02
N VAL A 7 6.13 -1.14 -12.70
CA VAL A 7 6.58 -1.41 -11.33
C VAL A 7 7.78 -0.52 -10.98
N GLY A 8 7.84 -0.02 -9.75
CA GLY A 8 9.00 0.72 -9.26
C GLY A 8 9.22 0.64 -7.74
N THR A 9 10.21 1.39 -7.27
CA THR A 9 10.59 1.48 -5.85
C THR A 9 11.00 2.91 -5.48
N GLY A 10 11.15 3.18 -4.19
CA GLY A 10 11.62 4.45 -3.66
C GLY A 10 12.10 4.30 -2.21
N GLY A 11 12.99 5.21 -1.81
CA GLY A 11 13.59 5.23 -0.47
C GLY A 11 12.72 5.88 0.60
N ASP A 12 11.45 6.12 0.31
CA ASP A 12 10.46 6.67 1.24
C ASP A 12 9.30 5.67 1.42
N SER A 13 8.85 5.47 2.66
CA SER A 13 7.80 4.49 2.97
C SER A 13 6.45 4.81 2.34
N HIS A 14 6.18 6.08 2.02
CA HIS A 14 4.96 6.52 1.35
C HIS A 14 5.11 6.54 -0.18
N THR A 15 6.13 5.86 -0.72
CA THR A 15 6.23 5.60 -2.17
C THR A 15 5.17 4.57 -2.58
N HIS A 16 3.90 5.00 -2.60
CA HIS A 16 2.74 4.25 -3.06
C HIS A 16 2.21 4.89 -4.33
N PHE A 17 2.52 4.27 -5.48
CA PHE A 17 2.13 4.82 -6.76
C PHE A 17 0.60 4.76 -6.95
N PRO A 18 -0.06 5.86 -7.36
CA PRO A 18 -1.48 5.84 -7.72
C PRO A 18 -1.74 5.15 -9.06
N LEU A 19 -0.69 4.93 -9.87
CA LEU A 19 -0.73 4.29 -11.19
C LEU A 19 0.41 3.27 -11.28
N GLY A 20 0.11 2.03 -11.65
CA GLY A 20 1.06 0.92 -11.58
C GLY A 20 1.19 0.36 -10.16
N ALA A 21 2.36 -0.21 -9.84
CA ALA A 21 2.63 -0.77 -8.51
C ALA A 21 4.01 -0.33 -7.99
N SER A 22 4.13 -0.15 -6.68
CA SER A 22 5.41 0.19 -6.06
C SER A 22 5.68 -0.63 -4.80
N PHE A 23 6.96 -0.92 -4.60
CA PHE A 23 7.46 -1.64 -3.43
C PHE A 23 8.54 -0.77 -2.77
N PRO A 24 8.18 0.04 -1.76
CA PRO A 24 9.15 0.82 -0.99
C PRO A 24 10.23 -0.08 -0.38
N ALA A 25 11.48 0.37 -0.39
CA ALA A 25 12.58 -0.40 0.14
C ALA A 25 13.62 0.49 0.84
N GLY A 26 14.48 -0.13 1.64
CA GLY A 26 15.60 0.56 2.27
C GLY A 26 16.62 1.09 1.24
N SER A 27 17.47 2.02 1.67
CA SER A 27 18.42 2.73 0.80
C SER A 27 19.33 1.81 -0.02
N GLY A 28 19.79 0.69 0.55
CA GLY A 28 20.63 -0.27 -0.17
C GLY A 28 19.93 -0.90 -1.38
N THR A 29 18.69 -1.38 -1.19
CA THR A 29 17.89 -1.98 -2.27
C THR A 29 17.51 -0.94 -3.33
N VAL A 30 17.18 0.28 -2.90
CA VAL A 30 16.86 1.38 -3.83
C VAL A 30 18.07 1.77 -4.67
N ALA A 31 19.26 1.85 -4.06
CA ALA A 31 20.49 2.12 -4.80
C ALA A 31 20.80 1.02 -5.83
N PHE A 32 20.62 -0.25 -5.44
CA PHE A 32 20.76 -1.37 -6.35
C PHE A 32 19.76 -1.30 -7.52
N ALA A 33 18.48 -1.00 -7.24
CA ALA A 33 17.46 -0.89 -8.28
C ALA A 33 17.69 0.30 -9.21
N ALA A 34 18.15 1.44 -8.69
CA ALA A 34 18.51 2.60 -9.50
C ALA A 34 19.73 2.32 -10.40
N ALA A 35 20.70 1.55 -9.91
CA ALA A 35 21.92 1.23 -10.67
C ALA A 35 21.71 0.15 -11.73
N THR A 36 20.85 -0.84 -11.47
CA THR A 36 20.69 -2.02 -12.33
C THR A 36 19.40 -2.04 -13.14
N GLY A 37 18.43 -1.19 -12.78
CA GLY A 37 17.08 -1.21 -13.35
C GLY A 37 16.23 -2.40 -12.91
N VAL A 38 16.68 -3.23 -11.97
CA VAL A 38 15.95 -4.40 -11.46
C VAL A 38 15.93 -4.44 -9.93
N MET A 39 14.91 -5.06 -9.35
CA MET A 39 14.78 -5.20 -7.89
C MET A 39 14.40 -6.64 -7.55
N PRO A 40 15.13 -7.32 -6.64
CA PRO A 40 14.72 -8.62 -6.14
C PRO A 40 13.45 -8.45 -5.31
N LEU A 41 12.44 -9.27 -5.57
CA LEU A 41 11.15 -9.23 -4.90
C LEU A 41 10.60 -10.64 -4.74
N ASP A 42 10.28 -11.01 -3.50
CA ASP A 42 9.47 -12.20 -3.22
C ASP A 42 8.00 -11.83 -3.37
N THR A 43 7.26 -12.60 -4.17
CA THR A 43 5.85 -12.33 -4.43
C THR A 43 5.02 -12.54 -3.16
N LEU A 44 4.30 -11.48 -2.76
CA LEU A 44 3.38 -11.50 -1.61
C LEU A 44 1.96 -11.85 -2.05
N GLU A 45 1.17 -12.41 -1.15
CA GLU A 45 -0.26 -12.61 -1.37
C GLU A 45 -1.00 -11.27 -1.43
N SER A 46 -2.06 -11.22 -2.24
CA SER A 46 -2.87 -10.01 -2.44
C SER A 46 -4.15 -10.05 -1.62
N ILE A 47 -4.54 -8.91 -1.05
CA ILE A 47 -5.82 -8.72 -0.37
C ILE A 47 -6.72 -7.83 -1.23
N MET A 48 -7.89 -8.32 -1.61
CA MET A 48 -8.86 -7.53 -2.39
C MET A 48 -9.77 -6.71 -1.48
N VAL A 49 -9.74 -5.39 -1.65
CA VAL A 49 -10.68 -4.46 -1.02
C VAL A 49 -11.61 -3.89 -2.09
N ARG A 50 -12.93 -4.01 -1.89
CA ARG A 50 -13.94 -3.52 -2.84
C ARG A 50 -15.02 -2.73 -2.10
N PHE A 51 -15.10 -1.44 -2.40
CA PHE A 51 -16.21 -0.58 -1.98
C PHE A 51 -17.40 -0.77 -2.93
N LYS A 52 -18.63 -0.68 -2.40
CA LYS A 52 -19.89 -0.74 -3.15
C LYS A 52 -20.88 0.30 -2.59
N GLY A 53 -21.75 0.82 -3.44
CA GLY A 53 -22.74 1.86 -3.09
C GLY A 53 -22.24 3.29 -3.34
N ASP A 54 -23.00 4.26 -2.84
CA ASP A 54 -22.74 5.69 -3.02
C ASP A 54 -22.25 6.34 -1.71
N MET A 55 -21.33 7.31 -1.83
CA MET A 55 -20.85 8.08 -0.69
C MET A 55 -22.00 8.87 -0.06
N GLN A 56 -22.16 8.74 1.26
CA GLN A 56 -23.16 9.48 2.01
C GLN A 56 -22.79 10.97 2.11
N PRO A 57 -23.76 11.89 2.26
CA PRO A 57 -23.48 13.30 2.47
C PRO A 57 -22.57 13.53 3.68
N GLY A 58 -21.53 14.35 3.50
CA GLY A 58 -20.55 14.66 4.55
C GLY A 58 -19.40 13.66 4.70
N ILE A 59 -19.44 12.51 3.99
CA ILE A 59 -18.33 11.55 3.94
C ILE A 59 -17.33 11.96 2.86
N THR A 60 -16.05 11.88 3.20
CA THR A 60 -14.92 12.19 2.33
C THR A 60 -14.11 10.94 1.99
N LEU A 61 -13.23 11.02 0.98
CA LEU A 61 -12.29 9.94 0.66
C LEU A 61 -11.38 9.56 1.84
N ARG A 62 -11.04 10.52 2.72
CA ARG A 62 -10.24 10.26 3.91
C ARG A 62 -10.97 9.35 4.89
N ASP A 63 -12.29 9.49 5.00
CA ASP A 63 -13.11 8.62 5.84
C ASP A 63 -13.10 7.19 5.28
N LEU A 64 -13.09 7.01 3.96
CA LEU A 64 -12.93 5.69 3.34
C LEU A 64 -11.55 5.07 3.61
N VAL A 65 -10.48 5.87 3.64
CA VAL A 65 -9.14 5.40 4.04
C VAL A 65 -9.16 4.89 5.48
N HIS A 66 -9.81 5.60 6.40
CA HIS A 66 -9.94 5.16 7.80
C HIS A 66 -10.97 4.05 8.02
N ALA A 67 -11.94 3.89 7.11
CA ALA A 67 -12.93 2.82 7.19
C ALA A 67 -12.29 1.44 6.99
N PHE A 68 -11.23 1.33 6.18
CA PHE A 68 -10.53 0.05 5.95
C PHE A 68 -10.05 -0.60 7.26
N PRO A 69 -9.18 0.02 8.07
CA PRO A 69 -8.75 -0.58 9.33
C PRO A 69 -9.92 -0.77 10.32
N TYR A 70 -10.91 0.13 10.32
CA TYR A 70 -12.09 0.00 11.17
C TYR A 70 -12.85 -1.30 10.90
N TYR A 71 -13.18 -1.60 9.64
CA TYR A 71 -13.87 -2.84 9.27
C TYR A 71 -12.98 -4.08 9.42
N ALA A 72 -11.68 -3.97 9.15
CA ALA A 72 -10.74 -5.09 9.36
C ALA A 72 -10.69 -5.52 10.84
N ILE A 73 -10.75 -4.56 11.77
CA ILE A 73 -10.84 -4.85 13.21
C ILE A 73 -12.17 -5.51 13.55
N GLN A 74 -13.30 -5.01 13.03
CA GLN A 74 -14.62 -5.61 13.28
C GLN A 74 -14.73 -7.05 12.77
N GLN A 75 -14.04 -7.37 11.68
CA GLN A 75 -13.98 -8.73 11.11
C GLN A 75 -12.94 -9.63 11.80
N GLY A 76 -12.19 -9.12 12.78
CA GLY A 76 -11.14 -9.89 13.46
C GLY A 76 -9.89 -10.14 12.62
N LEU A 77 -9.72 -9.42 11.50
CA LEU A 77 -8.55 -9.51 10.61
C LEU A 77 -7.38 -8.63 11.09
N LEU A 78 -7.65 -7.67 11.97
CA LEU A 78 -6.67 -6.73 12.51
C LEU A 78 -6.90 -6.54 14.01
N THR A 79 -5.82 -6.48 14.79
CA THR A 79 -5.86 -6.22 16.24
C THR A 79 -5.18 -4.88 16.54
N VAL A 80 -5.71 -4.12 17.51
CA VAL A 80 -5.11 -2.85 17.96
C VAL A 80 -3.96 -3.10 18.94
N GLU A 81 -4.04 -4.19 19.70
CA GLU A 81 -3.01 -4.53 20.67
C GLU A 81 -1.67 -4.72 19.98
N LYS A 82 -0.66 -4.01 20.48
CA LYS A 82 0.71 -4.22 20.07
C LYS A 82 1.17 -5.51 20.72
N LYS A 83 1.39 -6.56 19.93
CA LYS A 83 2.10 -7.74 20.41
C LYS A 83 3.44 -7.25 20.96
N VAL A 84 3.64 -7.35 22.28
CA VAL A 84 4.92 -7.03 22.92
C VAL A 84 5.93 -7.99 22.31
N LYS A 85 6.96 -7.43 21.67
CA LYS A 85 8.04 -8.18 21.04
C LYS A 85 9.11 -8.48 22.08
#